data_AF-A0A932JQK7-F1
#
_entry.id   AF-A0A932JQK7-F1
#
_cell.length_a   1.000
_cell.length_b   1.000
_cell.length_c   1.000
_cell.angle_alpha   90.00
_cell.angle_beta   90.00
_cell.angle_gamma   90.00
#
_symmetry.space_group_name_H-M   'P 1'
#
loop_
_entity.id
_entity.type
_entity.pdbx_description
1 polymer ?
#
loop_
_entity_poly.entity_id
_entity_poly.type
_entity_poly.pdbx_seq_one_letter_code
_entity_poly.pdbx_strand_id
1 'polypeptide(L)'
;MLNPTARLLGLARAVAANSRRCRADVALFAPAARRARVVTFGAPAARPSAPPRGLPPRFALCASRRADHKGVDVLLFAWSRLAAEGLRIPLVLCGTDHSRGKLTRLARRLGVADLVRDLGVLEHGALQAVMRRAEFLVLPSREEGFGLAAVEALAAGTPVLASRVGGIPEVVRSGREGLLVPPKDPAALARAARRLWEDRRLRARLSAGARRRAPRFSWKAACAAYARLAGIRPGARVAVVAWQDGRDQTGRAILHNALAGFAALGYRPSGIFEGGSLARQVARRPEAWLVFVLRYRTVGRLARFCAARSLRPVVALC
;
A
#
# COMPACT_ATOMS: atom_id res chain seq x y z
N MET A 1 25.26 20.62 0.47
CA MET A 1 24.67 20.11 1.74
C MET A 1 23.93 18.80 1.45
N LEU A 2 24.23 17.69 2.14
CA LEU A 2 23.54 16.40 1.91
C LEU A 2 22.03 16.51 2.14
N ASN A 3 21.22 15.89 1.27
CA ASN A 3 19.78 15.75 1.46
C ASN A 3 19.50 15.17 2.88
N PRO A 4 18.55 15.72 3.65
CA PRO A 4 18.21 15.22 4.99
C PRO A 4 18.02 13.70 5.08
N THR A 5 17.45 13.09 4.05
CA THR A 5 17.28 11.63 3.94
C THR A 5 18.63 10.91 3.80
N ALA A 6 19.54 11.42 2.97
CA ALA A 6 20.89 10.86 2.87
C ALA A 6 21.64 10.94 4.21
N ARG A 7 21.46 12.03 4.97
CA ARG A 7 22.05 12.17 6.32
C ARG A 7 21.51 11.12 7.30
N LEU A 8 20.19 10.92 7.35
CA LEU A 8 19.61 9.87 8.22
C LEU A 8 20.08 8.47 7.81
N LEU A 9 20.15 8.19 6.50
CA LEU A 9 20.60 6.90 5.99
C LEU A 9 22.09 6.64 6.28
N GLY A 10 22.94 7.67 6.32
CA GLY A 10 24.33 7.54 6.76
C GLY A 10 24.49 7.14 8.24
N LEU A 11 23.50 7.47 9.09
CA LEU A 11 23.47 7.08 10.51
C LEU A 11 22.91 5.67 10.72
N ALA A 12 22.14 5.16 9.77
CA ALA A 12 21.39 3.93 9.90
C ALA A 12 22.31 2.72 10.07
N ARG A 13 21.97 1.83 11.00
CA ARG A 13 22.65 0.52 11.13
C ARG A 13 22.28 -0.41 9.97
N ALA A 14 21.04 -0.32 9.50
CA ALA A 14 20.53 -1.09 8.37
C ALA A 14 19.41 -0.31 7.68
N VAL A 15 19.19 -0.62 6.40
CA VAL A 15 18.17 0.04 5.58
C VAL A 15 17.28 -1.02 4.93
N ALA A 16 15.97 -0.80 4.98
CA ALA A 16 14.96 -1.57 4.28
C ALA A 16 14.26 -0.69 3.24
N ALA A 17 13.78 -1.30 2.16
CA ALA A 17 12.87 -0.67 1.20
C ALA A 17 11.66 -1.59 0.97
N ASN A 18 10.46 -1.02 0.87
CA ASN A 18 9.23 -1.80 0.70
C ASN A 18 9.10 -2.49 -0.66
N SER A 19 9.87 -2.06 -1.66
CA SER A 19 9.93 -2.65 -2.99
C SER A 19 11.33 -2.46 -3.61
N ARG A 20 11.66 -3.26 -4.63
CA ARG A 20 12.87 -3.03 -5.44
C ARG A 20 12.82 -1.68 -6.14
N ARG A 21 11.63 -1.24 -6.54
CA ARG A 21 11.44 0.09 -7.13
C ARG A 21 11.75 1.20 -6.13
N CYS A 22 11.18 1.16 -4.93
CA CYS A 22 11.48 2.12 -3.86
C CYS A 22 12.99 2.20 -3.59
N ARG A 23 13.66 1.04 -3.51
CA ARG A 23 15.12 0.98 -3.38
C ARG A 23 15.85 1.72 -4.50
N ALA A 24 15.46 1.49 -5.75
CA ALA A 24 16.08 2.13 -6.90
C ALA A 24 15.83 3.64 -6.92
N ASP A 25 14.59 4.08 -6.65
CA ASP A 25 14.22 5.49 -6.64
C ASP A 25 14.94 6.26 -5.53
N VAL A 26 15.01 5.71 -4.30
CA VAL A 26 15.75 6.36 -3.20
C VAL A 26 17.26 6.39 -3.46
N ALA A 27 17.80 5.37 -4.13
CA ALA A 27 19.22 5.31 -4.47
C ALA A 27 19.68 6.44 -5.42
N LEU A 28 18.76 7.10 -6.14
CA LEU A 28 19.08 8.23 -7.01
C LEU A 28 19.53 9.47 -6.22
N PHE A 29 18.98 9.69 -5.03
CA PHE A 29 19.31 10.86 -4.18
C PHE A 29 19.93 10.50 -2.83
N ALA A 30 20.04 9.20 -2.51
CA ALA A 30 20.77 8.69 -1.36
C ALA A 30 21.47 7.35 -1.71
N PRO A 31 22.72 7.36 -2.22
CA PRO A 31 23.41 6.17 -2.70
C PRO A 31 23.50 5.00 -1.69
N ALA A 32 23.50 5.29 -0.39
CA ALA A 32 23.46 4.28 0.67
C ALA A 32 22.24 3.34 0.57
N ALA A 33 21.12 3.81 -0.01
CA ALA A 33 19.93 3.00 -0.23
C ALA A 33 20.13 1.87 -1.25
N ARG A 34 21.18 1.88 -2.09
CA ARG A 34 21.53 0.74 -2.97
C ARG A 34 21.75 -0.54 -2.17
N ARG A 35 22.21 -0.43 -0.93
CA ARG A 35 22.45 -1.55 0.00
C ARG A 35 21.20 -1.95 0.79
N ALA A 36 20.07 -1.28 0.60
CA ALA A 36 18.85 -1.59 1.32
C ALA A 36 18.34 -3.00 0.97
N ARG A 37 17.90 -3.73 2.00
CA ARG A 37 17.21 -5.01 1.81
C ARG A 37 15.74 -4.76 1.51
N VAL A 38 15.14 -5.57 0.64
CA VAL A 38 13.71 -5.46 0.38
C VAL A 38 12.94 -6.10 1.53
N VAL A 39 12.12 -5.30 2.22
CA VAL A 39 11.23 -5.74 3.30
C VAL A 39 9.85 -5.18 3.01
N THR A 40 8.96 -6.04 2.51
CA THR A 40 7.62 -5.65 2.09
C THR A 40 6.72 -5.29 3.26
N PHE A 41 5.68 -4.49 3.00
CA PHE A 41 4.62 -4.29 3.98
C PHE A 41 3.66 -5.46 4.06
N GLY A 42 2.93 -5.51 5.19
CA GLY A 42 1.83 -6.44 5.38
C GLY A 42 0.47 -5.85 5.02
N ALA A 43 -0.48 -6.71 4.66
CA ALA A 43 -1.91 -6.46 4.75
C ALA A 43 -2.26 -6.35 6.24
N PRO A 44 -3.03 -5.34 6.65
CA PRO A 44 -3.62 -5.30 7.98
C PRO A 44 -4.45 -6.56 8.23
N ALA A 45 -4.54 -6.98 9.50
CA ALA A 45 -5.45 -8.07 9.84
C ALA A 45 -6.89 -7.64 9.56
N ALA A 46 -7.63 -8.49 8.84
CA ALA A 46 -9.04 -8.22 8.56
C ALA A 46 -9.82 -8.12 9.88
N ARG A 47 -10.50 -7.00 10.08
CA ARG A 47 -11.48 -6.85 11.15
C ARG A 47 -12.87 -7.22 10.61
N PRO A 48 -13.64 -8.09 11.28
CA PRO A 48 -15.01 -8.38 10.88
C PRO A 48 -15.82 -7.09 10.79
N SER A 49 -16.50 -6.91 9.67
CA SER A 49 -17.38 -5.77 9.44
C SER A 49 -18.33 -6.11 8.29
N ALA A 50 -19.54 -5.56 8.35
CA ALA A 50 -20.50 -5.67 7.26
C ALA A 50 -20.10 -4.73 6.10
N PRO A 51 -20.28 -5.16 4.84
CA PRO A 51 -20.14 -4.25 3.71
C PRO A 51 -21.25 -3.19 3.75
N PRO A 52 -21.02 -1.99 3.16
CA PRO A 52 -22.08 -0.99 2.98
C PRO A 52 -23.30 -1.55 2.23
N ARG A 53 -24.49 -1.01 2.53
CA ARG A 53 -25.73 -1.37 1.84
C ARG A 53 -25.76 -0.85 0.39
N GLY A 54 -26.56 -1.50 -0.46
CA GLY A 54 -26.80 -1.07 -1.84
C GLY A 54 -25.65 -1.33 -2.82
N LEU A 55 -24.70 -2.19 -2.48
CA LEU A 55 -23.69 -2.66 -3.45
C LEU A 55 -24.37 -3.43 -4.60
N PRO A 56 -23.91 -3.26 -5.85
CA PRO A 56 -24.35 -4.11 -6.95
C PRO A 56 -24.10 -5.61 -6.63
N PRO A 57 -24.89 -6.54 -7.19
CA PRO A 57 -24.69 -7.98 -6.98
C PRO A 57 -23.30 -8.46 -7.45
N ARG A 58 -22.81 -7.89 -8.55
CA ARG A 58 -21.47 -8.11 -9.12
C ARG A 58 -20.87 -6.75 -9.45
N PHE A 59 -19.59 -6.55 -9.16
CA PHE A 59 -18.91 -5.28 -9.45
C PHE A 59 -17.39 -5.45 -9.49
N ALA A 60 -16.74 -4.56 -10.24
CA ALA A 60 -15.31 -4.29 -10.08
C ALA A 60 -15.10 -3.22 -9.00
N LEU A 61 -14.00 -3.31 -8.27
CA LEU A 61 -13.65 -2.35 -7.22
C LEU A 61 -12.40 -1.56 -7.62
N CYS A 62 -12.38 -0.25 -7.44
CA CYS A 62 -11.15 0.53 -7.39
C CYS A 62 -11.01 1.17 -6.00
N ALA A 63 -10.12 0.59 -5.18
CA ALA A 63 -9.79 1.10 -3.84
C ALA A 63 -8.49 1.90 -3.89
N SER A 64 -8.60 3.21 -4.10
CA SER A 64 -7.45 4.12 -4.11
C SER A 64 -7.87 5.57 -3.86
N ARG A 65 -6.92 6.41 -3.42
CA ARG A 65 -7.10 7.86 -3.48
C ARG A 65 -7.29 8.27 -4.93
N ARG A 66 -8.24 9.16 -5.22
CA ARG A 66 -8.44 9.68 -6.57
C ARG A 66 -7.48 10.84 -6.89
N ALA A 67 -6.19 10.56 -6.78
CA ALA A 67 -5.11 11.47 -7.15
C ALA A 67 -4.61 11.13 -8.56
N ASP A 68 -3.98 12.09 -9.23
CA ASP A 68 -3.55 11.96 -10.63
C ASP A 68 -2.71 10.70 -10.90
N HIS A 69 -1.72 10.42 -10.05
CA HIS A 69 -0.86 9.25 -10.16
C HIS A 69 -1.59 7.90 -10.03
N LYS A 70 -2.84 7.87 -9.52
CA LYS A 70 -3.65 6.65 -9.40
C LYS A 70 -4.41 6.28 -10.66
N GLY A 71 -4.46 7.12 -11.70
CA GLY A 71 -4.94 6.71 -13.02
C GLY A 71 -6.44 6.43 -13.12
N VAL A 72 -7.27 6.96 -12.22
CA VAL A 72 -8.71 6.66 -12.22
C VAL A 72 -9.41 7.19 -13.48
N ASP A 73 -8.87 8.21 -14.13
CA ASP A 73 -9.30 8.65 -15.45
C ASP A 73 -9.05 7.60 -16.55
N VAL A 74 -7.90 6.91 -16.53
CA VAL A 74 -7.59 5.77 -17.43
C VAL A 74 -8.63 4.67 -17.26
N LEU A 75 -9.03 4.39 -16.01
CA LEU A 75 -10.09 3.46 -15.68
C LEU A 75 -11.46 3.89 -16.24
N LEU A 76 -11.82 5.16 -16.12
CA LEU A 76 -13.08 5.68 -16.68
C LEU A 76 -13.11 5.61 -18.21
N PHE A 77 -11.99 5.91 -18.88
CA PHE A 77 -11.87 5.70 -20.34
C PHE A 77 -12.01 4.23 -20.72
N ALA A 78 -11.40 3.31 -19.96
CA ALA A 78 -11.55 1.87 -20.19
C ALA A 78 -13.02 1.42 -20.03
N TRP A 79 -13.71 1.95 -19.02
CA TRP A 79 -15.12 1.67 -18.78
C TRP A 79 -16.03 2.21 -19.88
N SER A 80 -15.74 3.41 -20.40
CA SER A 80 -16.46 3.99 -21.53
C SER A 80 -16.33 3.11 -22.78
N ARG A 81 -15.13 2.59 -23.05
CA ARG A 81 -14.91 1.64 -24.15
C ARG A 81 -15.73 0.36 -23.99
N LEU A 82 -15.70 -0.24 -22.80
CA LEU A 82 -16.49 -1.44 -22.51
C LEU A 82 -17.99 -1.20 -22.71
N ALA A 83 -18.50 -0.06 -22.22
CA ALA A 83 -19.90 0.31 -22.37
C ALA A 83 -20.30 0.52 -23.84
N ALA A 84 -19.43 1.13 -24.65
CA ALA A 84 -19.63 1.30 -26.08
C ALA A 84 -19.65 -0.05 -26.85
N GLU A 85 -18.92 -1.04 -26.34
CA GLU A 85 -18.92 -2.43 -26.85
C GLU A 85 -20.05 -3.29 -26.25
N GLY A 86 -21.04 -2.67 -25.59
CA GLY A 86 -22.20 -3.34 -25.00
C GLY A 86 -21.96 -4.00 -23.64
N LEU A 87 -20.73 -3.99 -23.11
CA LEU A 87 -20.40 -4.59 -21.81
C LEU A 87 -20.43 -3.56 -20.68
N ARG A 88 -21.51 -3.54 -19.92
CA ARG A 88 -21.69 -2.63 -18.77
C ARG A 88 -21.26 -3.30 -17.45
N ILE A 89 -20.10 -2.92 -16.92
CA ILE A 89 -19.57 -3.43 -15.65
C ILE A 89 -19.81 -2.42 -14.53
N PRO A 90 -20.57 -2.74 -13.46
CA PRO A 90 -20.67 -1.88 -12.28
C PRO A 90 -19.29 -1.66 -11.63
N LEU A 91 -18.96 -0.40 -11.35
CA LEU A 91 -17.69 0.03 -10.75
C LEU A 91 -17.93 0.69 -9.40
N VAL A 92 -17.38 0.10 -8.36
CA VAL A 92 -17.37 0.68 -7.01
C VAL A 92 -16.05 1.40 -6.78
N LEU A 93 -16.10 2.67 -6.38
CA LEU A 93 -14.94 3.46 -6.01
C LEU A 93 -14.87 3.63 -4.48
N CYS A 94 -13.70 3.40 -3.91
CA CYS A 94 -13.41 3.65 -2.50
C CYS A 94 -12.13 4.47 -2.36
N GLY A 95 -12.15 5.48 -1.50
CA GLY A 95 -11.02 6.36 -1.19
C GLY A 95 -11.38 7.84 -1.25
N THR A 96 -10.44 8.68 -0.83
CA THR A 96 -10.60 10.14 -0.82
C THR A 96 -10.57 10.73 -2.22
N ASP A 97 -11.51 11.63 -2.54
CA ASP A 97 -11.49 12.38 -3.79
C ASP A 97 -10.47 13.54 -3.76
N HIS A 98 -9.32 13.35 -4.40
CA HIS A 98 -8.36 14.43 -4.61
C HIS A 98 -8.55 15.13 -5.96
N SER A 99 -9.47 14.64 -6.80
CA SER A 99 -9.76 15.19 -8.11
C SER A 99 -10.68 16.42 -8.06
N ARG A 100 -11.29 16.70 -6.89
CA ARG A 100 -12.27 17.78 -6.68
C ARG A 100 -13.43 17.70 -7.69
N GLY A 101 -14.01 16.50 -7.80
CA GLY A 101 -15.11 16.17 -8.71
C GLY A 101 -14.74 16.11 -10.20
N LYS A 102 -13.47 16.28 -10.59
CA LYS A 102 -13.06 16.18 -12.01
C LYS A 102 -13.40 14.81 -12.58
N LEU A 103 -13.20 13.73 -11.81
CA LEU A 103 -13.52 12.37 -12.26
C LEU A 103 -15.01 12.12 -12.38
N THR A 104 -15.84 12.68 -11.50
CA THR A 104 -17.31 12.60 -11.60
C THR A 104 -17.79 13.28 -12.88
N ARG A 105 -17.26 14.47 -13.20
CA ARG A 105 -17.56 15.17 -14.47
C ARG A 105 -17.08 14.37 -15.68
N LEU A 106 -15.90 13.75 -15.60
CA LEU A 106 -15.39 12.89 -16.67
C LEU A 106 -16.30 11.67 -16.89
N ALA A 107 -16.72 10.97 -15.84
CA ALA A 107 -17.64 9.84 -15.94
C ALA A 107 -18.97 10.21 -16.61
N ARG A 108 -19.52 11.41 -16.33
CA ARG A 108 -20.71 11.94 -17.01
C ARG A 108 -20.47 12.19 -18.49
N ARG A 109 -19.37 12.88 -18.84
CA ARG A 109 -18.98 13.15 -20.23
C ARG A 109 -18.77 11.86 -21.04
N LEU A 110 -18.29 10.81 -20.39
CA LEU A 110 -18.04 9.51 -20.99
C LEU A 110 -19.27 8.58 -21.03
N GLY A 111 -20.42 9.01 -20.52
CA GLY A 111 -21.65 8.21 -20.53
C GLY A 111 -21.62 6.98 -19.61
N VAL A 112 -20.79 6.99 -18.56
CA VAL A 112 -20.61 5.85 -17.62
C VAL A 112 -20.88 6.22 -16.16
N ALA A 113 -21.41 7.40 -15.90
CA ALA A 113 -21.69 7.85 -14.53
C ALA A 113 -22.67 6.93 -13.79
N ASP A 114 -23.63 6.34 -14.50
CA ASP A 114 -24.62 5.38 -13.96
C ASP A 114 -23.97 4.04 -13.53
N LEU A 115 -22.80 3.70 -14.07
CA LEU A 115 -22.05 2.50 -13.69
C LEU A 115 -21.20 2.72 -12.43
N VAL A 116 -21.01 3.96 -11.99
CA VAL A 116 -20.06 4.32 -10.94
C VAL A 116 -20.77 4.58 -9.63
N ARG A 117 -20.45 3.77 -8.62
CA ARG A 117 -20.86 4.00 -7.23
C ARG A 117 -19.65 4.41 -6.40
N ASP A 118 -19.58 5.68 -5.99
CA ASP A 118 -18.54 6.16 -5.07
C ASP A 118 -19.01 6.00 -3.62
N LEU A 119 -18.26 5.23 -2.84
CA LEU A 119 -18.50 5.00 -1.41
C LEU A 119 -17.65 5.91 -0.52
N GLY A 120 -16.79 6.75 -1.11
CA GLY A 120 -15.89 7.61 -0.35
C GLY A 120 -14.89 6.82 0.48
N VAL A 121 -14.50 7.37 1.63
CA VAL A 121 -13.57 6.72 2.56
C VAL A 121 -14.35 5.75 3.45
N LEU A 122 -13.90 4.50 3.52
CA LEU A 122 -14.48 3.47 4.37
C LEU A 122 -13.51 3.11 5.50
N GLU A 123 -14.07 2.74 6.64
CA GLU A 123 -13.34 2.03 7.68
C GLU A 123 -12.74 0.73 7.13
N HIS A 124 -11.55 0.36 7.63
CA HIS A 124 -10.76 -0.72 7.03
C HIS A 124 -11.52 -2.07 6.97
N GLY A 125 -12.27 -2.41 8.02
CA GLY A 125 -13.09 -3.64 8.03
C GLY A 125 -14.15 -3.64 6.93
N ALA A 126 -14.83 -2.51 6.73
CA ALA A 126 -15.84 -2.36 5.68
C ALA A 126 -15.21 -2.42 4.28
N LEU A 127 -14.05 -1.78 4.08
CA LEU A 127 -13.29 -1.87 2.84
C LEU A 127 -12.90 -3.32 2.51
N GLN A 128 -12.41 -4.08 3.50
CA GLN A 128 -12.10 -5.50 3.37
C GLN A 128 -13.34 -6.33 3.01
N ALA A 129 -14.51 -6.00 3.58
CA ALA A 129 -15.77 -6.65 3.23
C ALA A 129 -16.20 -6.35 1.78
N VAL A 130 -15.99 -5.12 1.29
CA VAL A 130 -16.22 -4.75 -0.12
C VAL A 130 -15.24 -5.50 -1.03
N MET A 131 -13.95 -5.57 -0.67
CA MET A 131 -12.95 -6.31 -1.44
C MET A 131 -13.34 -7.78 -1.61
N ARG A 132 -13.75 -8.45 -0.52
CA ARG A 132 -14.19 -9.86 -0.57
C ARG A 132 -15.38 -10.11 -1.50
N ARG A 133 -16.24 -9.11 -1.70
CA ARG A 133 -17.42 -9.20 -2.58
C ARG A 133 -17.15 -8.77 -4.02
N ALA A 134 -16.07 -8.03 -4.27
CA ALA A 134 -15.71 -7.59 -5.61
C ALA A 134 -15.30 -8.78 -6.47
N GLU A 135 -15.69 -8.76 -7.75
CA GLU A 135 -15.25 -9.76 -8.72
C GLU A 135 -13.73 -9.66 -8.98
N PHE A 136 -13.22 -8.42 -8.96
CA PHE A 136 -11.80 -8.10 -9.01
C PHE A 136 -11.55 -6.66 -8.53
N LEU A 137 -10.35 -6.41 -8.02
CA LEU A 137 -9.82 -5.07 -7.77
C LEU A 137 -9.16 -4.53 -9.05
N VAL A 138 -9.31 -3.23 -9.34
CA VAL A 138 -8.64 -2.53 -10.43
C VAL A 138 -7.74 -1.42 -9.87
N LEU A 139 -6.46 -1.44 -10.21
CA LEU A 139 -5.46 -0.42 -9.87
C LEU A 139 -4.80 0.13 -11.14
N PRO A 140 -5.40 1.15 -11.79
CA PRO A 140 -4.93 1.71 -13.06
C PRO A 140 -3.75 2.70 -12.87
N SER A 141 -2.97 2.55 -11.80
CA SER A 141 -1.94 3.50 -11.38
C SER A 141 -0.95 3.85 -12.49
N ARG A 142 -0.59 5.13 -12.57
CA ARG A 142 0.56 5.61 -13.33
C ARG A 142 1.85 5.36 -12.57
N GLU A 143 1.79 5.53 -11.25
CA GLU A 143 2.90 5.34 -10.33
C GLU A 143 2.42 4.64 -9.06
N GLU A 144 3.27 3.76 -8.52
CA GLU A 144 2.98 3.07 -7.28
C GLU A 144 4.28 2.77 -6.52
N GLY A 145 4.30 3.01 -5.21
CA GLY A 145 5.47 2.65 -4.39
C GLY A 145 5.55 1.13 -4.19
N PHE A 146 4.49 0.57 -3.60
CA PHE A 146 4.40 -0.86 -3.27
C PHE A 146 3.09 -1.51 -3.75
N GLY A 147 1.95 -0.85 -3.54
CA GLY A 147 0.63 -1.41 -3.89
C GLY A 147 -0.07 -2.09 -2.72
N LEU A 148 -0.21 -1.39 -1.59
CA LEU A 148 -0.92 -1.89 -0.40
C LEU A 148 -2.35 -2.37 -0.70
N ALA A 149 -3.08 -1.65 -1.56
CA ALA A 149 -4.43 -2.08 -1.98
C ALA A 149 -4.41 -3.44 -2.69
N ALA A 150 -3.35 -3.75 -3.46
CA ALA A 150 -3.19 -5.05 -4.08
C ALA A 150 -2.95 -6.14 -3.02
N VAL A 151 -2.06 -5.87 -2.05
CA VAL A 151 -1.79 -6.76 -0.92
C VAL A 151 -3.07 -7.05 -0.12
N GLU A 152 -3.87 -6.02 0.14
CA GLU A 152 -5.18 -6.13 0.80
C GLU A 152 -6.19 -6.95 0.00
N ALA A 153 -6.27 -6.76 -1.33
CA ALA A 153 -7.09 -7.60 -2.18
C ALA A 153 -6.62 -9.06 -2.18
N LEU A 154 -5.30 -9.32 -2.16
CA LEU A 154 -4.80 -10.69 -2.04
C LEU A 154 -5.26 -11.35 -0.73
N ALA A 155 -5.19 -10.61 0.39
CA ALA A 155 -5.67 -11.06 1.68
C ALA A 155 -7.18 -11.32 1.71
N ALA A 156 -7.97 -10.53 0.98
CA ALA A 156 -9.39 -10.77 0.76
C ALA A 156 -9.67 -11.94 -0.21
N GLY A 157 -8.65 -12.48 -0.88
CA GLY A 157 -8.80 -13.49 -1.92
C GLY A 157 -9.36 -12.94 -3.23
N THR A 158 -9.28 -11.63 -3.45
CA THR A 158 -9.81 -10.92 -4.61
C THR A 158 -8.76 -10.83 -5.71
N PRO A 159 -9.05 -11.27 -6.95
CA PRO A 159 -8.14 -11.08 -8.08
C PRO A 159 -7.81 -9.61 -8.33
N VAL A 160 -6.60 -9.33 -8.80
CA VAL A 160 -6.14 -7.95 -9.06
C VAL A 160 -5.91 -7.70 -10.55
N LEU A 161 -6.57 -6.71 -11.13
CA LEU A 161 -6.22 -6.09 -12.40
C LEU A 161 -5.42 -4.83 -12.11
N ALA A 162 -4.18 -4.71 -12.59
CA ALA A 162 -3.38 -3.54 -12.30
C ALA A 162 -2.43 -3.14 -13.43
N SER A 163 -2.07 -1.87 -13.48
CA SER A 163 -0.94 -1.41 -14.28
C SER A 163 0.36 -2.05 -13.79
N ARG A 164 1.24 -2.44 -14.72
CA ARG A 164 2.57 -2.98 -14.44
C ARG A 164 3.56 -1.85 -14.10
N VAL A 165 3.34 -1.20 -12.97
CA VAL A 165 4.17 -0.09 -12.49
C VAL A 165 4.62 -0.31 -11.06
N GLY A 166 5.73 0.32 -10.69
CA GLY A 166 6.09 0.39 -9.28
C GLY A 166 6.42 -0.97 -8.65
N GLY A 167 6.04 -1.13 -7.39
CA GLY A 167 6.11 -2.40 -6.66
C GLY A 167 4.97 -3.39 -6.98
N ILE A 168 3.97 -3.04 -7.80
CA ILE A 168 2.82 -3.91 -8.10
C ILE A 168 3.26 -5.29 -8.63
N PRO A 169 4.23 -5.42 -9.56
CA PRO A 169 4.66 -6.72 -10.07
C PRO A 169 5.37 -7.61 -9.03
N GLU A 170 5.82 -7.03 -7.92
CA GLU A 170 6.40 -7.78 -6.80
C GLU A 170 5.30 -8.42 -5.93
N VAL A 171 4.14 -7.77 -5.86
CA VAL A 171 2.95 -8.25 -5.14
C VAL A 171 2.17 -9.26 -5.98
N VAL A 172 1.78 -8.85 -7.20
CA VAL A 172 0.88 -9.57 -8.10
C VAL A 172 1.66 -10.13 -9.29
N ARG A 173 1.62 -11.44 -9.49
CA ARG A 173 2.16 -12.06 -10.71
C ARG A 173 1.03 -12.26 -11.70
N SER A 174 1.19 -11.71 -12.90
CA SER A 174 0.21 -11.84 -13.98
C SER A 174 -0.08 -13.31 -14.28
N GLY A 175 -1.35 -13.68 -14.39
CA GLY A 175 -1.82 -15.05 -14.61
C GLY A 175 -1.90 -15.92 -13.35
N ARG A 176 -1.38 -15.46 -12.19
CA ARG A 176 -1.42 -16.24 -10.93
C ARG A 176 -2.32 -15.64 -9.87
N GLU A 177 -2.18 -14.35 -9.59
CA GLU A 177 -3.02 -13.63 -8.62
C GLU A 177 -3.87 -12.54 -9.28
N GLY A 178 -3.56 -12.20 -10.52
CA GLY A 178 -4.15 -11.07 -11.21
C GLY A 178 -3.73 -11.00 -12.67
N LEU A 179 -4.11 -9.91 -13.34
CA LEU A 179 -3.64 -9.54 -14.68
C LEU A 179 -2.91 -8.20 -14.58
N LEU A 180 -1.72 -8.12 -15.20
CA LEU A 180 -0.96 -6.89 -15.30
C LEU A 180 -0.95 -6.34 -16.72
N VAL A 181 -1.34 -5.08 -16.87
CA VAL A 181 -1.43 -4.36 -18.16
C VAL A 181 -0.43 -3.20 -18.22
N PRO A 182 -0.08 -2.68 -19.41
CA PRO A 182 0.69 -1.44 -19.52
C PRO A 182 -0.02 -0.27 -18.80
N PRO A 183 0.71 0.65 -18.14
CA PRO A 183 0.10 1.85 -17.58
C PRO A 183 -0.40 2.79 -18.67
N LYS A 184 -1.37 3.65 -18.33
CA LYS A 184 -1.92 4.68 -19.24
C LYS A 184 -2.52 4.12 -20.53
N ASP A 185 -2.93 2.85 -20.53
CA ASP A 185 -3.56 2.19 -21.68
C ASP A 185 -5.00 1.74 -21.32
N PRO A 186 -6.00 2.60 -21.62
CA PRO A 186 -7.40 2.25 -21.40
C PRO A 186 -7.86 1.02 -22.18
N ALA A 187 -7.30 0.77 -23.37
CA ALA A 187 -7.71 -0.34 -24.22
C ALA A 187 -7.22 -1.69 -23.66
N ALA A 188 -5.96 -1.76 -23.22
CA ALA A 188 -5.44 -2.94 -22.54
C ALA A 188 -6.17 -3.20 -21.21
N LEU A 189 -6.46 -2.14 -20.46
CA LEU A 189 -7.23 -2.25 -19.22
C LEU A 189 -8.65 -2.78 -19.47
N ALA A 190 -9.35 -2.26 -20.49
CA ALA A 190 -10.67 -2.72 -20.90
C ALA A 190 -10.66 -4.21 -21.29
N ARG A 191 -9.75 -4.64 -22.16
CA ARG A 191 -9.63 -6.06 -22.57
C ARG A 191 -9.41 -7.00 -21.38
N ALA A 192 -8.55 -6.61 -20.44
CA ALA A 192 -8.29 -7.41 -19.25
C ALA A 192 -9.49 -7.43 -18.29
N ALA A 193 -10.20 -6.30 -18.13
CA ALA A 193 -11.42 -6.20 -17.32
C ALA A 193 -12.56 -7.05 -17.90
N ARG A 194 -12.79 -7.00 -19.22
CA ARG A 194 -13.74 -7.88 -19.93
C ARG A 194 -13.44 -9.35 -19.63
N ARG A 195 -12.20 -9.78 -19.85
CA ARG A 195 -11.76 -11.15 -19.58
C ARG A 195 -12.02 -11.58 -18.14
N LEU A 196 -11.68 -10.73 -17.16
CA LEU A 196 -11.97 -11.01 -15.76
C LEU A 196 -13.47 -11.07 -15.49
N TRP A 197 -14.28 -10.22 -16.11
CA TRP A 197 -15.73 -10.16 -15.87
C TRP A 197 -16.48 -11.38 -16.43
N GLU A 198 -16.09 -11.84 -17.61
CA GLU A 198 -16.73 -12.94 -18.34
C GLU A 198 -16.22 -14.31 -17.86
N ASP A 199 -14.92 -14.48 -17.65
CA ASP A 199 -14.32 -15.78 -17.32
C ASP A 199 -14.31 -16.05 -15.80
N ARG A 200 -15.38 -16.69 -15.32
CA ARG A 200 -15.50 -17.11 -13.91
C ARG A 200 -14.41 -18.12 -13.50
N ARG A 201 -13.97 -19.01 -14.40
CA ARG A 201 -12.93 -20.01 -14.09
C ARG A 201 -11.57 -19.35 -13.88
N LEU A 202 -11.23 -18.37 -14.72
CA LEU A 202 -10.06 -17.53 -14.52
C LEU A 202 -10.12 -16.82 -13.17
N ARG A 203 -11.24 -16.16 -12.83
CA ARG A 203 -11.38 -15.48 -11.52
C ARG A 203 -11.18 -16.43 -10.35
N ALA A 204 -11.79 -17.62 -10.38
CA ALA A 204 -11.63 -18.63 -9.33
C ALA A 204 -10.16 -19.05 -9.17
N ARG A 205 -9.46 -19.30 -10.28
CA ARG A 205 -8.03 -19.65 -10.27
C ARG A 205 -7.16 -18.53 -9.70
N LEU A 206 -7.37 -17.28 -10.13
CA LEU A 206 -6.63 -16.12 -9.66
C LEU A 206 -6.91 -15.85 -8.17
N SER A 207 -8.16 -16.03 -7.73
CA SER A 207 -8.58 -15.91 -6.34
C SER A 207 -7.90 -16.96 -5.44
N ALA A 208 -7.80 -18.21 -5.90
CA ALA A 208 -7.05 -19.24 -5.19
C ALA A 208 -5.54 -18.89 -5.11
N GLY A 209 -4.98 -18.35 -6.19
CA GLY A 209 -3.60 -17.83 -6.20
C GLY A 209 -3.40 -16.68 -5.20
N ALA A 210 -4.34 -15.75 -5.16
CA ALA A 210 -4.34 -14.63 -4.22
C ALA A 210 -4.28 -15.12 -2.76
N ARG A 211 -5.17 -16.04 -2.37
CA ARG A 211 -5.18 -16.66 -1.04
C ARG A 211 -3.87 -17.37 -0.69
N ARG A 212 -3.27 -18.12 -1.63
CA ARG A 212 -1.97 -18.77 -1.43
C ARG A 212 -0.81 -17.78 -1.27
N ARG A 213 -0.90 -16.62 -1.92
CA ARG A 213 0.17 -15.60 -1.89
C ARG A 213 0.05 -14.69 -0.67
N ALA A 214 -1.16 -14.41 -0.18
CA ALA A 214 -1.44 -13.47 0.89
C ALA A 214 -0.58 -13.63 2.16
N PRO A 215 -0.29 -14.84 2.69
CA PRO A 215 0.51 -14.98 3.92
C PRO A 215 1.92 -14.38 3.85
N ARG A 216 2.49 -14.28 2.64
CA ARG A 216 3.79 -13.63 2.40
C ARG A 216 3.77 -12.13 2.70
N PHE A 217 2.60 -11.51 2.63
CA PHE A 217 2.38 -10.10 2.88
C PHE A 217 1.58 -9.91 4.16
N SER A 218 1.91 -10.64 5.24
CA SER A 218 1.34 -10.38 6.56
C SER A 218 2.22 -9.42 7.35
N TRP A 219 1.65 -8.65 8.28
CA TRP A 219 2.45 -7.84 9.20
C TRP A 219 3.35 -8.69 10.10
N LYS A 220 2.94 -9.91 10.42
CA LYS A 220 3.81 -10.90 11.09
C LYS A 220 5.06 -11.19 10.25
N ALA A 221 4.91 -11.49 8.96
CA ALA A 221 6.04 -11.73 8.07
C ALA A 221 6.93 -10.49 7.90
N ALA A 222 6.32 -9.31 7.71
CA ALA A 222 7.03 -8.04 7.58
C ALA A 222 7.85 -7.72 8.86
N CYS A 223 7.23 -7.78 10.03
CA CYS A 223 7.91 -7.50 11.31
C CYS A 223 9.01 -8.51 11.61
N ALA A 224 8.82 -9.81 11.29
CA ALA A 224 9.89 -10.80 11.41
C ALA A 224 11.10 -10.47 10.51
N ALA A 225 10.86 -9.99 9.29
CA ALA A 225 11.91 -9.55 8.39
C ALA A 225 12.62 -8.27 8.88
N TYR A 226 11.88 -7.29 9.40
CA TYR A 226 12.46 -6.10 10.05
C TYR A 226 13.29 -6.46 11.29
N ALA A 227 12.81 -7.38 12.14
CA ALA A 227 13.55 -7.84 13.30
C ALA A 227 14.85 -8.55 12.91
N ARG A 228 14.82 -9.41 11.90
CA ARG A 228 16.01 -10.08 11.37
C ARG A 228 17.01 -9.08 10.79
N LEU A 229 16.52 -8.04 10.10
CA LEU A 229 17.35 -6.95 9.60
C LEU A 229 17.99 -6.14 10.74
N ALA A 230 17.26 -5.92 11.83
CA ALA A 230 17.73 -5.23 13.01
C ALA A 230 18.64 -6.08 13.91
N GLY A 231 18.68 -7.41 13.71
CA GLY A 231 19.43 -8.35 14.54
C GLY A 231 18.88 -8.47 15.96
N ILE A 232 17.56 -8.36 16.14
CA ILE A 232 16.92 -8.36 17.46
C ILE A 232 16.20 -9.68 17.76
N ARG A 233 16.37 -10.17 18.99
CA ARG A 233 15.75 -11.40 19.48
C ARG A 233 14.30 -11.15 19.93
N PRO A 234 13.40 -12.16 19.88
CA PRO A 234 12.09 -12.06 20.51
C PRO A 234 12.19 -11.65 21.99
N GLY A 235 11.18 -10.95 22.52
CA GLY A 235 11.21 -10.34 23.86
C GLY A 235 11.85 -8.94 23.90
N ALA A 236 12.60 -8.56 22.85
CA ALA A 236 13.28 -7.28 22.80
C ALA A 236 12.34 -6.06 22.84
N ARG A 237 12.81 -4.97 23.44
CA ARG A 237 12.12 -3.66 23.43
C ARG A 237 12.40 -2.93 22.12
N VAL A 238 11.33 -2.70 21.36
CA VAL A 238 11.40 -2.09 20.03
C VAL A 238 10.71 -0.74 20.05
N ALA A 239 11.42 0.32 19.71
CA ALA A 239 10.83 1.62 19.41
C ALA A 239 10.48 1.68 17.91
N VAL A 240 9.20 1.82 17.59
CA VAL A 240 8.72 1.98 16.22
C VAL A 240 8.41 3.45 15.99
N VAL A 241 9.33 4.12 15.33
CA VAL A 241 9.22 5.53 15.01
C VAL A 241 8.74 5.67 13.59
N ALA A 242 7.81 6.60 13.37
CA ALA A 242 7.61 7.17 12.06
C ALA A 242 7.64 8.66 12.18
N TRP A 243 7.92 9.30 11.07
CA TRP A 243 8.05 10.73 11.05
C TRP A 243 7.28 11.27 9.85
N GLN A 244 6.07 11.77 10.09
CA GLN A 244 5.16 12.28 9.06
C GLN A 244 4.33 13.49 9.54
N ASP A 245 3.64 14.15 8.60
CA ASP A 245 2.56 15.10 8.88
C ASP A 245 1.39 14.34 9.55
N GLY A 246 0.89 14.85 10.68
CA GLY A 246 -0.16 14.22 11.48
C GLY A 246 -1.49 13.98 10.75
N ARG A 247 -1.67 14.53 9.54
CA ARG A 247 -2.88 14.35 8.71
C ARG A 247 -2.84 13.12 7.79
N ASP A 248 -1.73 12.38 7.71
CA ASP A 248 -1.62 11.21 6.82
C ASP A 248 -2.15 9.91 7.47
N GLN A 249 -3.37 9.51 7.09
CA GLN A 249 -4.03 8.31 7.62
C GLN A 249 -3.31 7.00 7.22
N THR A 250 -2.69 6.95 6.03
CA THR A 250 -2.02 5.73 5.54
C THR A 250 -0.78 5.42 6.38
N GLY A 251 -0.01 6.44 6.73
CA GLY A 251 1.16 6.27 7.59
C GLY A 251 0.82 5.76 8.98
N ARG A 252 -0.19 6.36 9.63
CA ARG A 252 -0.66 5.91 10.95
C ARG A 252 -1.10 4.44 10.91
N ALA A 253 -1.86 4.04 9.89
CA ALA A 253 -2.29 2.65 9.74
C ALA A 253 -1.10 1.68 9.63
N ILE A 254 -0.10 1.99 8.79
CA ILE A 254 1.13 1.18 8.63
C ILE A 254 1.80 0.96 10.00
N LEU A 255 1.89 2.00 10.82
CA LEU A 255 2.58 1.92 12.11
C LEU A 255 1.81 1.14 13.16
N HIS A 256 0.50 1.37 13.29
CA HIS A 256 -0.32 0.61 14.21
C HIS A 256 -0.28 -0.89 13.87
N ASN A 257 -0.28 -1.21 12.58
CA ASN A 257 -0.11 -2.59 12.15
C ASN A 257 1.30 -3.14 12.41
N ALA A 258 2.35 -2.32 12.28
CA ALA A 258 3.70 -2.72 12.67
C ALA A 258 3.79 -3.02 14.17
N LEU A 259 3.24 -2.15 15.04
CA LEU A 259 3.19 -2.39 16.49
C LEU A 259 2.48 -3.72 16.79
N ALA A 260 1.29 -3.93 16.22
CA ALA A 260 0.53 -5.17 16.39
C ALA A 260 1.31 -6.40 15.89
N GLY A 261 1.98 -6.28 14.74
CA GLY A 261 2.81 -7.35 14.17
C GLY A 261 4.02 -7.71 15.04
N PHE A 262 4.68 -6.71 15.64
CA PHE A 262 5.76 -6.94 16.61
C PHE A 262 5.24 -7.58 17.90
N ALA A 263 4.14 -7.08 18.46
CA ALA A 263 3.52 -7.67 19.64
C ALA A 263 3.12 -9.14 19.42
N ALA A 264 2.52 -9.46 18.26
CA ALA A 264 2.14 -10.82 17.89
C ALA A 264 3.33 -11.79 17.68
N LEU A 265 4.55 -11.26 17.62
CA LEU A 265 5.80 -12.03 17.57
C LEU A 265 6.53 -12.07 18.91
N GLY A 266 5.94 -11.54 19.99
CA GLY A 266 6.52 -11.53 21.32
C GLY A 266 7.52 -10.39 21.58
N TYR A 267 7.60 -9.38 20.71
CA TYR A 267 8.38 -8.16 20.98
C TYR A 267 7.58 -7.20 21.88
N ARG A 268 8.27 -6.25 22.53
CA ARG A 268 7.68 -5.21 23.37
C ARG A 268 7.73 -3.86 22.66
N PRO A 269 6.78 -3.55 21.75
CA PRO A 269 6.78 -2.29 21.03
C PRO A 269 6.48 -1.13 22.00
N SER A 270 7.33 -0.10 21.99
CA SER A 270 7.22 1.02 22.95
C SER A 270 6.15 2.06 22.55
N GLY A 271 5.73 2.09 21.27
CA GLY A 271 4.76 3.06 20.73
C GLY A 271 5.24 3.73 19.44
N ILE A 272 4.47 4.72 18.98
CA ILE A 272 4.76 5.62 17.86
C ILE A 272 5.19 6.98 18.43
N PHE A 273 6.25 7.58 17.87
CA PHE A 273 6.89 8.76 18.48
C PHE A 273 7.15 9.89 17.49
N GLU A 274 6.80 11.11 17.89
CA GLU A 274 7.05 12.37 17.17
C GLU A 274 7.50 13.49 18.13
N GLY A 275 8.31 14.44 17.65
CA GLY A 275 8.76 15.61 18.41
C GLY A 275 9.38 15.29 19.78
N GLY A 276 8.95 16.01 20.82
CA GLY A 276 9.43 15.87 22.19
C GLY A 276 9.19 14.50 22.85
N SER A 277 8.30 13.66 22.28
CA SER A 277 8.09 12.29 22.78
C SER A 277 9.32 11.39 22.58
N LEU A 278 10.16 11.65 21.57
CA LEU A 278 11.39 10.88 21.30
C LEU A 278 12.39 10.95 22.45
N ALA A 279 12.58 12.13 23.05
CA ALA A 279 13.55 12.32 24.13
C ALA A 279 13.23 11.44 25.34
N ARG A 280 11.93 11.34 25.72
CA ARG A 280 11.46 10.46 26.80
C ARG A 280 11.68 8.98 26.48
N GLN A 281 11.61 8.58 25.21
CA GLN A 281 11.83 7.19 24.82
C GLN A 281 13.31 6.80 24.82
N VAL A 282 14.20 7.73 24.50
CA VAL A 282 15.64 7.50 24.65
C VAL A 282 15.99 7.13 26.09
N ALA A 283 15.38 7.81 27.08
CA ALA A 283 15.56 7.46 28.49
C ALA A 283 15.12 6.03 28.83
N ARG A 284 14.14 5.48 28.11
CA ARG A 284 13.68 4.09 28.29
C ARG A 284 14.64 3.06 27.68
N ARG A 285 15.67 3.46 26.94
CA ARG A 285 16.72 2.60 26.35
C ARG A 285 16.18 1.38 25.58
N PRO A 286 15.38 1.57 24.51
CA PRO A 286 14.95 0.45 23.67
C PRO A 286 16.17 -0.18 22.97
N GLU A 287 16.10 -1.49 22.74
CA GLU A 287 17.19 -2.27 22.13
C GLU A 287 17.23 -2.11 20.62
N ALA A 288 16.09 -1.76 20.01
CA ALA A 288 15.96 -1.50 18.59
C ALA A 288 15.19 -0.21 18.33
N TRP A 289 15.67 0.57 17.37
CA TRP A 289 14.96 1.70 16.79
C TRP A 289 14.62 1.39 15.35
N LEU A 290 13.33 1.26 15.04
CA LEU A 290 12.83 1.06 13.69
C LEU A 290 12.19 2.35 13.23
N VAL A 291 12.73 2.97 12.18
CA VAL A 291 12.28 4.26 11.67
C VAL A 291 11.64 4.06 10.29
N PHE A 292 10.34 4.32 10.18
CA PHE A 292 9.63 4.30 8.90
C PHE A 292 9.62 5.70 8.28
N VAL A 293 10.32 5.86 7.16
CA VAL A 293 10.37 7.09 6.36
C VAL A 293 9.28 7.01 5.31
N LEU A 294 8.15 7.63 5.61
CA LEU A 294 6.96 7.61 4.75
C LEU A 294 6.79 8.92 3.95
N ARG A 295 7.41 10.05 4.37
CA ARG A 295 7.60 11.28 3.57
C ARG A 295 8.86 12.03 3.97
N TYR A 296 9.53 12.66 3.00
CA TYR A 296 10.89 13.21 3.15
C TYR A 296 11.01 14.56 3.88
N ARG A 297 9.94 15.37 3.91
CA ARG A 297 9.99 16.79 4.36
C ARG A 297 10.46 16.98 5.80
N THR A 298 10.26 15.99 6.64
CA THR A 298 10.47 16.10 8.08
C THR A 298 11.74 15.35 8.54
N VAL A 299 12.33 14.52 7.67
CA VAL A 299 13.46 13.61 7.98
C VAL A 299 14.69 14.32 8.57
N GLY A 300 14.90 15.60 8.26
CA GLY A 300 16.04 16.37 8.78
C GLY A 300 16.06 16.57 10.29
N ARG A 301 14.89 16.75 10.92
CA ARG A 301 14.81 16.86 12.40
C ARG A 301 15.22 15.53 13.06
N LEU A 302 14.74 14.42 12.52
CA LEU A 302 15.08 13.09 13.01
C LEU A 302 16.57 12.78 12.81
N ALA A 303 17.13 13.12 11.64
CA ALA A 303 18.57 12.94 11.39
C ALA A 303 19.44 13.70 12.42
N ARG A 304 19.08 14.95 12.73
CA ARG A 304 19.76 15.74 13.77
C ARG A 304 19.60 15.13 15.16
N PHE A 305 18.40 14.68 15.50
CA PHE A 305 18.13 14.02 16.78
C PHE A 305 18.95 12.74 16.95
N CYS A 306 18.99 11.88 15.92
CA CYS A 306 19.78 10.65 15.94
C CYS A 306 21.28 10.95 16.08
N ALA A 307 21.79 11.93 15.33
CA ALA A 307 23.19 12.34 15.41
C ALA A 307 23.57 12.85 16.81
N ALA A 308 22.75 13.74 17.39
CA ALA A 308 23.02 14.33 18.71
C ALA A 308 23.01 13.32 19.86
N ARG A 309 22.42 12.13 19.67
CA ARG A 309 22.28 11.08 20.69
C ARG A 309 22.95 9.77 20.28
N SER A 310 23.80 9.80 19.26
CA SER A 310 24.52 8.62 18.73
C SER A 310 23.61 7.42 18.44
N LEU A 311 22.36 7.68 18.01
CA LEU A 311 21.38 6.63 17.69
C LEU A 311 21.63 6.09 16.29
N ARG A 312 21.67 4.75 16.16
CA ARG A 312 21.83 4.05 14.88
C ARG A 312 20.58 3.23 14.54
N PRO A 313 19.51 3.84 14.00
CA PRO A 313 18.26 3.13 13.75
C PRO A 313 18.37 2.18 12.55
N VAL A 314 17.42 1.24 12.45
CA VAL A 314 17.08 0.60 11.19
C VAL A 314 16.06 1.46 10.48
N VAL A 315 16.35 1.86 9.25
CA VAL A 315 15.51 2.78 8.48
C VAL A 315 14.73 2.02 7.41
N ALA A 316 13.41 2.04 7.49
CA ALA A 316 12.49 1.51 6.50
C ALA A 316 12.03 2.61 5.54
N LEU A 317 12.38 2.48 4.27
CA LEU A 317 12.00 3.35 3.17
C LEU A 317 10.68 2.89 2.58
N CYS A 318 9.75 3.84 2.40
CA CYS A 318 8.36 3.56 2.11
C CYS A 318 7.84 4.36 0.93
#